data_AF-A0A1T5HUD5-F1
#
_entry.id   AF-A0A1T5HUD5-F1
#
_cell.length_a   1.000
_cell.length_b   1.000
_cell.length_c   1.000
_cell.angle_alpha   90.00
_cell.angle_beta   90.00
_cell.angle_gamma   90.00
#
_symmetry.space_group_name_H-M   'P 1'
#
loop_
_entity.id
_entity.type
_entity.pdbx_description
1 polymer ?
#
loop_
_entity_poly.entity_id
_entity_poly.type
_entity_poly.pdbx_seq_one_letter_code
_entity_poly.pdbx_strand_id
1 'polypeptide(L)'
;MKKLTLLLFLIIICQNSYSQKLLTSWSQQNIENYTREMYDEAQKLTTSELLLKNTKDNSWSSVFLTLNASINNYKEDTDYLKELAKQITNIEETKLKGTSRLIIWDRIISGDIIFEGKGLIIYNDLFKVGGRANQILQNLTNKNFGYVNINTTNEELENLKNKWLDFLTNKTIEEFKPTEYPNAKIPEISSLTAVEALVVSLQANATKDAITKNCLKNVYNLDEMPKEKGSSASYCNPDTYTFAYLRILFGYEEINETKDAKWWLNFWTTNQDKLVWNNDLGIYEVSE
;
A
#
# COMPACT_ATOMS: atom_id res chain seq x y z
N MET A 1 -12.97 -32.95 23.36
CA MET A 1 -13.05 -32.27 22.04
C MET A 1 -13.82 -30.95 22.13
N LYS A 2 -13.30 -29.91 22.82
CA LYS A 2 -13.96 -28.58 22.95
C LYS A 2 -12.96 -27.40 23.05
N LYS A 3 -11.81 -27.46 22.38
CA LYS A 3 -10.82 -26.35 22.41
C LYS A 3 -10.13 -26.08 21.06
N LEU A 4 -10.73 -26.46 19.93
CA LEU A 4 -10.12 -26.28 18.60
C LEU A 4 -11.02 -25.51 17.62
N THR A 5 -11.96 -24.71 18.13
CA THR A 5 -12.95 -23.99 17.32
C THR A 5 -13.03 -22.51 17.69
N LEU A 6 -11.92 -21.92 18.15
CA LEU A 6 -11.85 -20.49 18.52
C LEU A 6 -10.64 -19.76 17.90
N LEU A 7 -10.01 -20.31 16.85
CA LEU A 7 -8.83 -19.68 16.22
C LEU A 7 -9.02 -19.34 14.73
N LEU A 8 -10.22 -19.50 14.17
CA LEU A 8 -10.48 -19.30 12.74
C LEU A 8 -11.47 -18.16 12.42
N PHE A 9 -11.93 -17.42 13.42
CA PHE A 9 -12.93 -16.35 13.25
C PHE A 9 -12.44 -14.94 13.59
N LEU A 10 -11.13 -14.74 13.78
CA LEU A 10 -10.54 -13.42 14.09
C LEU A 10 -9.92 -12.70 12.87
N ILE A 11 -10.01 -13.27 11.66
CA ILE A 11 -9.38 -12.69 10.45
C ILE A 11 -10.34 -11.80 9.65
N ILE A 12 -11.65 -11.81 9.92
CA ILE A 12 -12.64 -11.13 9.07
C ILE A 12 -12.99 -9.71 9.54
N ILE A 13 -12.65 -9.31 10.78
CA ILE A 13 -13.09 -8.01 11.33
C ILE A 13 -12.10 -6.85 11.03
N CYS A 14 -10.90 -7.13 10.52
CA CYS A 14 -9.90 -6.10 10.23
C CYS A 14 -9.88 -5.59 8.77
N GLN A 15 -10.84 -6.00 7.91
CA GLN A 15 -10.81 -5.67 6.47
C GLN A 15 -11.50 -4.36 6.08
N ASN A 16 -12.05 -3.59 7.02
CA ASN A 16 -12.73 -2.32 6.72
C ASN A 16 -11.94 -1.08 7.16
N SER A 17 -10.61 -1.14 7.18
CA SER A 17 -9.80 0.07 7.33
C SER A 17 -9.78 0.82 6.00
N TYR A 18 -10.47 1.95 5.90
CA TYR A 18 -10.68 2.72 4.64
C TYR A 18 -9.41 3.09 3.86
N SER A 19 -8.25 3.09 4.50
CA SER A 19 -6.98 3.52 3.92
C SER A 19 -5.97 2.41 3.67
N GLN A 20 -6.35 1.15 3.94
CA GLN A 20 -5.48 0.00 3.74
C GLN A 20 -6.19 -1.13 2.99
N LYS A 21 -5.52 -1.76 2.03
CA LYS A 21 -6.03 -2.93 1.32
C LYS A 21 -4.98 -4.01 1.18
N LEU A 22 -5.42 -5.25 1.03
CA LEU A 22 -4.56 -6.40 0.84
C LEU A 22 -4.50 -6.78 -0.63
N LEU A 23 -3.29 -6.79 -1.23
CA LEU A 23 -3.09 -7.34 -2.57
C LEU A 23 -2.54 -8.76 -2.49
N THR A 24 -3.39 -9.75 -2.76
CA THR A 24 -3.13 -11.19 -2.83
C THR A 24 -2.68 -11.86 -1.53
N SER A 25 -1.55 -11.47 -0.94
CA SER A 25 -1.02 -12.08 0.29
C SER A 25 -0.13 -11.13 1.09
N TRP A 26 -0.35 -11.05 2.39
CA TRP A 26 0.44 -10.28 3.33
C TRP A 26 0.23 -10.78 4.76
N SER A 27 1.26 -10.67 5.59
CA SER A 27 1.20 -10.85 7.03
C SER A 27 2.29 -10.00 7.70
N GLN A 28 2.16 -9.77 9.00
CA GLN A 28 3.18 -9.08 9.80
C GLN A 28 4.55 -9.77 9.72
N GLN A 29 4.58 -11.09 9.51
CA GLN A 29 5.82 -11.86 9.34
C GLN A 29 6.58 -11.50 8.06
N ASN A 30 5.94 -10.79 7.13
CA ASN A 30 6.57 -10.34 5.90
C ASN A 30 7.18 -8.94 6.01
N ILE A 31 7.06 -8.27 7.16
CA ILE A 31 7.72 -6.99 7.40
C ILE A 31 9.20 -7.26 7.70
N GLU A 32 10.08 -6.64 6.92
CA GLU A 32 11.52 -6.76 7.12
C GLU A 32 11.94 -6.31 8.52
N ASN A 33 12.81 -7.10 9.15
CA ASN A 33 13.39 -6.80 10.46
C ASN A 33 12.34 -6.62 11.57
N TYR A 34 11.14 -7.18 11.42
CA TYR A 34 10.12 -7.18 12.46
C TYR A 34 10.31 -8.37 13.40
N THR A 35 10.36 -8.12 14.71
CA THR A 35 10.42 -9.15 15.75
C THR A 35 9.27 -8.99 16.74
N ARG A 36 8.93 -10.08 17.43
CA ARG A 36 7.96 -10.04 18.52
C ARG A 36 8.39 -9.11 19.66
N GLU A 37 9.68 -9.09 19.99
CA GLU A 37 10.22 -8.20 21.02
C GLU A 37 10.01 -6.73 20.64
N MET A 38 10.29 -6.35 19.39
CA MET A 38 10.02 -4.99 18.91
C MET A 38 8.53 -4.63 18.99
N TYR A 39 7.64 -5.59 18.70
CA TYR A 39 6.21 -5.40 18.87
C TYR A 39 5.82 -5.16 20.33
N ASP A 40 6.26 -6.04 21.22
CA ASP A 40 5.93 -6.00 22.65
C ASP A 40 6.48 -4.73 23.32
N GLU A 41 7.66 -4.24 22.91
CA GLU A 41 8.20 -2.95 23.37
C GLU A 41 7.43 -1.76 22.80
N ALA A 42 7.04 -1.80 21.53
CA ALA A 42 6.25 -0.72 20.93
C ALA A 42 4.89 -0.54 21.65
N GLN A 43 4.29 -1.62 22.16
CA GLN A 43 3.02 -1.54 22.89
C GLN A 43 3.12 -0.78 24.22
N LYS A 44 4.31 -0.57 24.76
CA LYS A 44 4.53 0.12 26.04
C LYS A 44 4.73 1.63 25.89
N LEU A 45 4.85 2.12 24.65
CA LEU A 45 5.15 3.52 24.36
C LEU A 45 3.99 4.42 24.75
N THR A 46 4.32 5.57 25.33
CA THR A 46 3.40 6.67 25.63
C THR A 46 2.94 7.41 24.37
N THR A 47 1.86 8.18 24.46
CA THR A 47 1.39 9.06 23.38
C THR A 47 2.49 10.03 22.92
N SER A 48 3.25 10.64 23.84
CA SER A 48 4.37 11.52 23.50
C SER A 48 5.48 10.82 22.71
N GLU A 49 5.79 9.57 23.05
CA GLU A 49 6.80 8.79 22.34
C GLU A 49 6.30 8.38 20.97
N LEU A 50 5.02 7.99 20.84
CA LEU A 50 4.43 7.66 19.54
C LEU A 50 4.36 8.89 18.62
N LEU A 51 3.99 10.06 19.12
CA LEU A 51 4.03 11.33 18.35
C LEU A 51 5.44 11.63 17.86
N LEU A 52 6.46 11.39 18.69
CA LEU A 52 7.86 11.60 18.33
C LEU A 52 8.35 10.58 17.30
N LYS A 53 7.93 9.32 17.43
CA LYS A 53 8.25 8.27 16.45
C LYS A 53 7.59 8.53 15.11
N ASN A 54 6.35 9.04 15.09
CA ASN A 54 5.67 9.42 13.85
C ASN A 54 6.51 10.38 12.99
N THR A 55 7.19 11.34 13.63
CA THR A 55 8.04 12.32 12.95
C THR A 55 9.43 11.80 12.58
N LYS A 56 9.96 10.80 13.28
CA LYS A 56 11.38 10.40 13.18
C LYS A 56 11.64 9.04 12.55
N ASP A 57 10.66 8.13 12.56
CA ASP A 57 10.85 6.78 12.05
C ASP A 57 11.23 6.80 10.56
N ASN A 58 12.18 5.95 10.18
CA ASN A 58 12.77 5.91 8.84
C ASN A 58 12.79 4.49 8.23
N SER A 59 12.02 3.57 8.81
CA SER A 59 11.84 2.21 8.30
C SER A 59 10.37 1.86 8.32
N TRP A 60 9.96 1.06 7.33
CA TRP A 60 8.58 0.59 7.25
C TRP A 60 8.18 -0.18 8.52
N SER A 61 9.06 -1.02 9.05
CA SER A 61 8.80 -1.77 10.29
C SER A 61 8.57 -0.88 11.51
N SER A 62 9.33 0.21 11.65
CA SER A 62 9.15 1.15 12.76
C SER A 62 7.85 1.94 12.63
N VAL A 63 7.54 2.42 11.42
CA VAL A 63 6.25 3.08 11.14
C VAL A 63 5.10 2.12 11.45
N PHE A 64 5.16 0.88 10.97
CA PHE A 64 4.14 -0.13 11.24
C PHE A 64 3.94 -0.39 12.73
N LEU A 65 5.02 -0.48 13.52
CA LEU A 65 4.95 -0.62 14.97
C LEU A 65 4.25 0.57 15.63
N THR A 66 4.58 1.80 15.22
CA THR A 66 3.95 3.04 15.69
C THR A 66 2.45 3.05 15.36
N LEU A 67 2.05 2.63 14.15
CA LEU A 67 0.65 2.48 13.76
C LEU A 67 -0.10 1.51 14.70
N ASN A 68 0.44 0.30 14.91
CA ASN A 68 -0.22 -0.73 15.72
C ASN A 68 -0.31 -0.34 17.20
N ALA A 69 0.79 0.16 17.78
CA ALA A 69 0.80 0.61 19.16
C ALA A 69 -0.20 1.75 19.42
N SER A 70 -0.36 2.66 18.46
CA SER A 70 -1.39 3.70 18.52
C SER A 70 -2.79 3.09 18.60
N ILE A 71 -3.11 2.18 17.67
CA ILE A 71 -4.44 1.56 17.55
C ILE A 71 -4.81 0.74 18.78
N ASN A 72 -3.86 -0.03 19.30
CA ASN A 72 -4.13 -0.96 20.40
C ASN A 72 -4.35 -0.26 21.74
N ASN A 73 -3.77 0.92 21.95
CA ASN A 73 -3.70 1.54 23.28
C ASN A 73 -4.40 2.90 23.39
N TYR A 74 -4.57 3.64 22.28
CA TYR A 74 -4.91 5.07 22.34
C TYR A 74 -6.13 5.45 21.48
N LYS A 75 -7.04 4.51 21.21
CA LYS A 75 -8.26 4.74 20.42
C LYS A 75 -9.15 5.87 20.96
N GLU A 76 -9.27 5.97 22.27
CA GLU A 76 -10.18 6.90 22.95
C GLU A 76 -9.48 8.18 23.45
N ASP A 77 -8.17 8.32 23.24
CA ASP A 77 -7.38 9.47 23.73
C ASP A 77 -7.52 10.68 22.80
N THR A 78 -8.55 11.50 23.04
CA THR A 78 -8.87 12.65 22.20
C THR A 78 -7.73 13.67 22.08
N ASP A 79 -6.90 13.83 23.11
CA ASP A 79 -5.79 14.78 23.07
C ASP A 79 -4.66 14.25 22.17
N TYR A 80 -4.37 12.95 22.24
CA TYR A 80 -3.47 12.30 21.28
C TYR A 80 -3.95 12.43 19.84
N LEU A 81 -5.25 12.21 19.59
CA LEU A 81 -5.85 12.36 18.26
C LEU A 81 -5.73 13.81 17.75
N LYS A 82 -5.91 14.82 18.61
CA LYS A 82 -5.73 16.24 18.24
C LYS A 82 -4.28 16.57 17.89
N GLU A 83 -3.31 16.02 18.63
CA GLU A 83 -1.89 16.20 18.31
C GLU A 83 -1.50 15.51 16.99
N LEU A 84 -2.04 14.32 16.71
CA LEU A 84 -1.90 13.68 15.40
C LEU A 84 -2.49 14.55 14.29
N ALA A 85 -3.69 15.13 14.49
CA ALA A 85 -4.32 16.01 13.51
C ALA A 85 -3.42 17.22 13.18
N LYS A 86 -2.78 17.81 14.19
CA LYS A 86 -1.80 18.91 13.98
C LYS A 86 -0.59 18.48 13.16
N GLN A 87 -0.17 17.22 13.23
CA GLN A 87 0.96 16.71 12.43
C GLN A 87 0.63 16.49 10.95
N ILE A 88 -0.65 16.55 10.53
CA ILE A 88 -1.05 16.37 9.12
C ILE A 88 -0.36 17.38 8.21
N THR A 89 -0.16 18.61 8.68
CA THR A 89 0.48 19.68 7.91
C THR A 89 2.00 19.62 7.97
N ASN A 90 2.58 18.62 8.66
CA ASN A 90 4.01 18.37 8.60
C ASN A 90 4.35 17.62 7.30
N ILE A 91 4.97 18.35 6.38
CA ILE A 91 5.41 17.87 5.06
C ILE A 91 6.79 17.22 5.06
N GLU A 92 7.46 17.13 6.22
CA GLU A 92 8.77 16.49 6.32
C GLU A 92 8.69 15.05 5.79
N GLU A 93 9.63 14.73 4.90
CA GLU A 93 9.77 13.41 4.33
C GLU A 93 10.94 12.67 4.99
N THR A 94 10.70 11.41 5.32
CA THR A 94 11.74 10.48 5.78
C THR A 94 11.74 9.25 4.88
N LYS A 95 12.86 9.02 4.19
CA LYS A 95 13.01 7.87 3.28
C LYS A 95 12.89 6.57 4.05
N LEU A 96 11.82 5.81 3.78
CA LEU A 96 11.57 4.54 4.43
C LEU A 96 12.51 3.46 3.88
N LYS A 97 13.16 2.74 4.79
CA LYS A 97 13.93 1.52 4.50
C LYS A 97 13.07 0.28 4.71
N GLY A 98 13.44 -0.81 4.04
CA GLY A 98 12.83 -2.13 4.20
C GLY A 98 11.36 -2.15 3.82
N THR A 99 11.04 -1.58 2.66
CA THR A 99 9.68 -1.41 2.17
C THR A 99 9.12 -2.67 1.50
N SER A 100 9.73 -3.85 1.72
CA SER A 100 9.15 -5.09 1.20
C SER A 100 7.70 -5.22 1.66
N ARG A 101 6.85 -5.63 0.71
CA ARG A 101 5.39 -5.77 0.87
C ARG A 101 4.64 -4.50 1.27
N LEU A 102 5.27 -3.33 1.26
CA LEU A 102 4.56 -2.05 1.31
C LEU A 102 4.22 -1.63 -0.11
N ILE A 103 2.97 -1.26 -0.35
CA ILE A 103 2.52 -0.73 -1.64
C ILE A 103 1.96 0.67 -1.39
N ILE A 104 2.64 1.67 -1.96
CA ILE A 104 2.14 3.03 -2.12
C ILE A 104 2.35 3.32 -3.61
N TRP A 105 1.27 3.35 -4.39
CA TRP A 105 1.36 3.37 -5.86
C TRP A 105 2.23 4.51 -6.38
N ASP A 106 2.06 5.71 -5.83
CA ASP A 106 2.89 6.88 -6.18
C ASP A 106 4.38 6.69 -5.90
N ARG A 107 4.73 5.96 -4.82
CA ARG A 107 6.14 5.68 -4.46
C ARG A 107 6.74 4.55 -5.29
N ILE A 108 5.91 3.71 -5.93
CA ILE A 108 6.37 2.77 -6.95
C ILE A 108 6.68 3.53 -8.25
N ILE A 109 5.81 4.48 -8.63
CA ILE A 109 6.02 5.34 -9.81
C ILE A 109 7.30 6.16 -9.66
N SER A 110 7.53 6.76 -8.49
CA SER A 110 8.75 7.54 -8.22
C SER A 110 10.03 6.70 -8.11
N GLY A 111 9.90 5.38 -7.93
CA GLY A 111 11.01 4.45 -7.72
C GLY A 111 11.52 4.37 -6.27
N ASP A 112 10.82 4.97 -5.30
CA ASP A 112 11.15 4.86 -3.87
C ASP A 112 10.80 3.46 -3.29
N ILE A 113 9.84 2.76 -3.90
CA ILE A 113 9.43 1.39 -3.55
C ILE A 113 9.57 0.49 -4.76
N ILE A 114 10.20 -0.68 -4.58
CA ILE A 114 10.15 -1.78 -5.55
C ILE A 114 8.86 -2.58 -5.36
N PHE A 115 8.04 -2.68 -6.39
CA PHE A 115 6.84 -3.49 -6.35
C PHE A 115 7.18 -4.98 -6.43
N GLU A 116 6.70 -5.75 -5.45
CA GLU A 116 6.96 -7.20 -5.33
C GLU A 116 5.76 -8.07 -5.72
N GLY A 117 4.75 -7.50 -6.39
CA GLY A 117 3.57 -8.23 -6.86
C GLY A 117 2.48 -8.47 -5.81
N LYS A 118 2.77 -8.30 -4.52
CA LYS A 118 1.83 -8.56 -3.42
C LYS A 118 2.26 -7.83 -2.15
N GLY A 119 1.30 -7.46 -1.32
CA GLY A 119 1.58 -6.72 -0.11
C GLY A 119 0.38 -5.97 0.46
N LEU A 120 0.67 -5.05 1.38
CA LEU A 120 -0.29 -4.16 2.00
C LEU A 120 -0.26 -2.82 1.26
N ILE A 121 -1.39 -2.45 0.67
CA ILE A 121 -1.62 -1.16 0.03
C ILE A 121 -1.96 -0.15 1.12
N ILE A 122 -1.26 0.97 1.11
CA ILE A 122 -1.54 2.13 1.94
C ILE A 122 -1.77 3.32 1.02
N TYR A 123 -2.93 3.98 1.14
CA TYR A 123 -3.27 5.14 0.30
C TYR A 123 -2.59 6.43 0.77
N ASN A 124 -2.23 6.53 2.05
CA ASN A 124 -1.43 7.64 2.54
C ASN A 124 0.05 7.44 2.25
N ASP A 125 0.74 8.52 1.92
CA ASP A 125 2.18 8.57 1.75
C ASP A 125 2.88 8.48 3.10
N LEU A 126 3.22 7.26 3.51
CA LEU A 126 3.92 6.99 4.77
C LEU A 126 5.36 7.49 4.78
N PHE A 127 5.90 8.02 3.69
CA PHE A 127 7.20 8.70 3.70
C PHE A 127 7.08 10.09 4.33
N LYS A 128 5.90 10.70 4.31
CA LYS A 128 5.62 12.00 4.94
C LYS A 128 5.05 11.83 6.35
N VAL A 129 5.45 12.72 7.26
CA VAL A 129 4.91 12.74 8.63
C VAL A 129 3.39 12.89 8.63
N GLY A 130 2.86 13.82 7.82
CA GLY A 130 1.42 14.04 7.70
C GLY A 130 0.64 12.82 7.18
N GLY A 131 1.24 12.03 6.27
CA GLY A 131 0.61 10.82 5.76
C GLY A 131 0.52 9.72 6.80
N ARG A 132 1.54 9.56 7.65
CA ARG A 132 1.48 8.64 8.79
C ARG A 132 0.46 9.10 9.82
N ALA A 133 0.43 10.39 10.15
CA ALA A 133 -0.53 10.95 11.10
C ALA A 133 -1.97 10.72 10.63
N ASN A 134 -2.26 11.01 9.36
CA ASN A 134 -3.57 10.74 8.77
C ASN A 134 -3.90 9.25 8.76
N GLN A 135 -2.93 8.38 8.48
CA GLN A 135 -3.11 6.93 8.54
C GLN A 135 -3.50 6.45 9.94
N ILE A 136 -2.85 6.97 10.99
CA ILE A 136 -3.16 6.64 12.38
C ILE A 136 -4.59 7.10 12.72
N LEU A 137 -4.95 8.33 12.36
CA LEU A 137 -6.28 8.88 12.62
C LEU A 137 -7.39 8.08 11.96
N GLN A 138 -7.21 7.71 10.68
CA GLN A 138 -8.18 6.87 9.97
C GLN A 138 -8.33 5.50 10.63
N ASN A 139 -7.22 4.90 11.08
CA ASN A 139 -7.26 3.59 11.75
C ASN A 139 -7.91 3.65 13.15
N LEU A 140 -7.66 4.71 13.92
CA LEU A 140 -8.24 4.87 15.27
C LEU A 140 -9.74 5.15 15.22
N THR A 141 -10.16 6.03 14.30
CA THR A 141 -11.52 6.58 14.27
C THR A 141 -12.45 5.84 13.30
N ASN A 142 -11.88 5.06 12.39
CA ASN A 142 -12.59 4.47 11.25
C ASN A 142 -13.35 5.54 10.44
N LYS A 143 -12.76 6.73 10.28
CA LYS A 143 -13.27 7.84 9.47
C LYS A 143 -12.33 8.13 8.32
N ASN A 144 -12.87 8.57 7.19
CA ASN A 144 -12.08 9.00 6.05
C ASN A 144 -12.42 10.44 5.63
N PHE A 145 -11.49 11.38 5.75
CA PHE A 145 -11.67 12.76 5.30
C PHE A 145 -10.81 13.13 4.08
N GLY A 146 -10.07 12.16 3.54
CA GLY A 146 -9.13 12.31 2.44
C GLY A 146 -7.82 11.57 2.71
N TYR A 147 -6.92 11.60 1.74
CA TYR A 147 -5.59 11.00 1.81
C TYR A 147 -4.51 12.06 1.68
N VAL A 148 -3.37 11.81 2.31
CA VAL A 148 -2.14 12.57 2.07
C VAL A 148 -1.30 11.75 1.10
N ASN A 149 -1.06 12.26 -0.10
CA ASN A 149 -0.24 11.63 -1.15
C ASN A 149 1.05 12.44 -1.41
N ILE A 150 1.88 11.97 -2.36
CA ILE A 150 3.16 12.63 -2.69
C ILE A 150 2.95 14.07 -3.22
N ASN A 151 1.80 14.35 -3.83
CA ASN A 151 1.47 15.62 -4.48
C ASN A 151 0.52 16.52 -3.69
N THR A 152 0.13 16.12 -2.46
CA THR A 152 -0.82 16.91 -1.67
C THR A 152 -0.23 18.25 -1.30
N THR A 153 -0.99 19.31 -1.58
CA THR A 153 -0.60 20.70 -1.36
C THR A 153 -0.76 21.11 0.10
N ASN A 154 -0.06 22.16 0.52
CA ASN A 154 -0.20 22.71 1.88
C ASN A 154 -1.64 23.13 2.20
N GLU A 155 -2.37 23.67 1.21
CA GLU A 155 -3.78 24.05 1.38
C GLU A 155 -4.67 22.83 1.63
N GLU A 156 -4.48 21.74 0.87
CA GLU A 156 -5.21 20.49 1.09
C GLU A 156 -4.89 19.88 2.46
N LEU A 157 -3.62 19.93 2.91
CA LEU A 157 -3.22 19.47 4.23
C LEU A 157 -3.85 20.30 5.35
N GLU A 158 -3.90 21.62 5.21
CA GLU A 158 -4.56 22.51 6.16
C GLU A 158 -6.07 22.22 6.22
N ASN A 159 -6.71 22.05 5.06
CA ASN A 159 -8.12 21.65 4.99
C ASN A 159 -8.37 20.29 5.64
N LEU A 160 -7.51 19.29 5.41
CA LEU A 160 -7.62 17.97 6.01
C LEU A 160 -7.42 18.01 7.53
N LYS A 161 -6.41 18.75 8.02
CA LYS A 161 -6.22 19.01 9.46
C LYS A 161 -7.47 19.61 10.09
N ASN A 162 -8.04 20.64 9.47
CA ASN A 162 -9.22 21.32 10.01
C ASN A 162 -10.43 20.40 10.06
N LYS A 163 -10.66 19.56 9.03
CA LYS A 163 -11.70 18.51 9.06
C LYS A 163 -11.53 17.56 10.24
N TRP A 164 -10.31 17.12 10.52
CA TRP A 164 -10.04 16.27 11.68
C TRP A 164 -10.31 16.98 13.01
N LEU A 165 -9.82 18.22 13.19
CA LEU A 165 -10.05 18.98 14.42
C LEU A 165 -11.53 19.27 14.65
N ASP A 166 -12.28 19.58 13.59
CA ASP A 166 -13.73 19.77 13.65
C ASP A 166 -14.45 18.49 14.05
N PHE A 167 -14.09 17.35 13.44
CA PHE A 167 -14.62 16.04 13.85
C PHE A 167 -14.33 15.72 15.33
N LEU A 168 -13.09 15.95 15.79
CA LEU A 168 -12.65 15.73 17.18
C LEU A 168 -13.26 16.73 18.18
N THR A 169 -14.00 17.74 17.71
CA THR A 169 -14.80 18.66 18.52
C THR A 169 -16.31 18.40 18.36
N ASN A 170 -16.68 17.21 17.90
CA ASN A 170 -18.06 16.74 17.69
C ASN A 170 -18.84 17.47 16.60
N LYS A 171 -18.17 18.12 15.64
CA LYS A 171 -18.83 18.60 14.42
C LYS A 171 -19.02 17.44 13.45
N THR A 172 -20.13 17.46 12.72
CA THR A 172 -20.38 16.51 11.63
C THR A 172 -19.58 16.93 10.40
N ILE A 173 -18.79 16.01 9.85
CA ILE A 173 -17.96 16.22 8.68
C ILE A 173 -18.30 15.17 7.62
N GLU A 174 -18.42 15.60 6.38
CA GLU A 174 -18.64 14.69 5.26
C GLU A 174 -17.39 13.83 5.01
N GLU A 175 -17.60 12.52 4.96
CA GLU A 175 -16.53 11.57 4.67
C GLU A 175 -16.19 11.54 3.18
N PHE A 176 -14.90 11.46 2.89
CA PHE A 176 -14.39 11.23 1.55
C PHE A 176 -14.78 9.85 1.05
N LYS A 177 -15.38 9.79 -0.14
CA LYS A 177 -15.75 8.54 -0.82
C LYS A 177 -14.73 8.23 -1.91
N PRO A 178 -13.96 7.15 -1.77
CA PRO A 178 -13.03 6.72 -2.81
C PRO A 178 -13.76 6.37 -4.10
N THR A 179 -13.07 6.53 -5.24
CA THR A 179 -13.55 6.03 -6.53
C THR A 179 -13.80 4.53 -6.46
N GLU A 180 -14.98 4.11 -6.87
CA GLU A 180 -15.34 2.71 -7.03
C GLU A 180 -15.08 2.26 -8.47
N TYR A 181 -14.71 0.99 -8.63
CA TYR A 181 -14.48 0.35 -9.92
C TYR A 181 -15.46 -0.82 -10.05
N PRO A 182 -16.68 -0.58 -10.55
CA PRO A 182 -17.68 -1.62 -10.72
C PRO A 182 -17.15 -2.80 -11.53
N ASN A 183 -17.52 -4.01 -11.10
CA ASN A 183 -17.12 -5.29 -11.72
C ASN A 183 -15.60 -5.54 -11.81
N ALA A 184 -14.77 -4.74 -11.14
CA ALA A 184 -13.34 -4.98 -11.06
C ALA A 184 -13.06 -6.36 -10.45
N LYS A 185 -12.29 -7.19 -11.17
CA LYS A 185 -11.82 -8.48 -10.65
C LYS A 185 -10.88 -8.32 -9.45
N ILE A 186 -10.09 -7.24 -9.44
CA ILE A 186 -9.19 -6.86 -8.35
C ILE A 186 -9.27 -5.32 -8.17
N PRO A 187 -10.19 -4.82 -7.32
CA PRO A 187 -10.38 -3.38 -7.12
C PRO A 187 -9.11 -2.64 -6.67
N GLU A 188 -8.20 -3.32 -5.97
CA GLU A 188 -6.96 -2.79 -5.41
C GLU A 188 -5.99 -2.22 -6.45
N ILE A 189 -6.01 -2.77 -7.66
CA ILE A 189 -5.12 -2.40 -8.78
C ILE A 189 -5.84 -1.59 -9.86
N SER A 190 -7.11 -1.25 -9.65
CA SER A 190 -7.98 -0.75 -10.71
C SER A 190 -7.83 0.75 -10.98
N SER A 191 -7.12 1.52 -10.14
CA SER A 191 -6.87 2.94 -10.42
C SER A 191 -5.82 3.15 -11.51
N LEU A 192 -5.94 4.24 -12.27
CA LEU A 192 -4.93 4.61 -13.27
C LEU A 192 -3.53 4.73 -12.67
N THR A 193 -3.40 5.28 -11.46
CA THR A 193 -2.14 5.32 -10.70
C THR A 193 -1.57 3.91 -10.45
N ALA A 194 -2.42 2.93 -10.13
CA ALA A 194 -1.97 1.56 -9.98
C ALA A 194 -1.54 0.95 -11.33
N VAL A 195 -2.26 1.23 -12.42
CA VAL A 195 -1.88 0.80 -13.77
C VAL A 195 -0.50 1.36 -14.16
N GLU A 196 -0.29 2.66 -13.93
CA GLU A 196 1.01 3.31 -14.16
C GLU A 196 2.12 2.64 -13.35
N ALA A 197 1.90 2.46 -12.05
CA ALA A 197 2.86 1.81 -11.16
C ALA A 197 3.20 0.38 -11.62
N LEU A 198 2.22 -0.38 -12.10
CA LEU A 198 2.44 -1.71 -12.68
C LEU A 198 3.33 -1.62 -13.93
N VAL A 199 3.03 -0.72 -14.87
CA VAL A 199 3.83 -0.52 -16.10
C VAL A 199 5.26 -0.07 -15.79
N VAL A 200 5.43 0.86 -14.85
CA VAL A 200 6.74 1.31 -14.36
C VAL A 200 7.50 0.15 -13.70
N SER A 201 6.82 -0.66 -12.88
CA SER A 201 7.44 -1.78 -12.17
C SER A 201 7.98 -2.87 -13.10
N LEU A 202 7.41 -3.04 -14.30
CA LEU A 202 7.90 -4.00 -15.30
C LEU A 202 9.28 -3.63 -15.86
N GLN A 203 9.68 -2.36 -15.79
CA GLN A 203 10.93 -1.93 -16.41
C GLN A 203 12.14 -2.56 -15.70
N ALA A 204 13.27 -2.62 -16.42
CA ALA A 204 14.50 -3.20 -15.92
C ALA A 204 14.96 -2.44 -14.65
N ASN A 205 15.30 -3.18 -13.60
CA ASN A 205 15.69 -2.60 -12.32
C ASN A 205 16.68 -3.53 -11.60
N ALA A 206 17.91 -3.05 -11.39
CA ALA A 206 18.98 -3.87 -10.82
C ALA A 206 18.67 -4.37 -9.39
N THR A 207 17.93 -3.61 -8.60
CA THR A 207 17.50 -4.04 -7.25
C THR A 207 16.46 -5.17 -7.35
N LYS A 208 15.50 -5.05 -8.26
CA LYS A 208 14.52 -6.11 -8.55
C LYS A 208 15.21 -7.40 -9.05
N ASP A 209 16.22 -7.25 -9.91
CA ASP A 209 17.01 -8.38 -10.42
C ASP A 209 17.79 -9.07 -9.28
N ALA A 210 18.39 -8.28 -8.39
CA ALA A 210 19.10 -8.80 -7.22
C ALA A 210 18.17 -9.55 -6.26
N ILE A 211 16.96 -9.02 -6.00
CA ILE A 211 15.94 -9.69 -5.18
C ILE A 211 15.53 -11.02 -5.82
N THR A 212 15.28 -11.02 -7.12
CA THR A 212 14.90 -12.22 -7.89
C THR A 212 16.00 -13.29 -7.80
N LYS A 213 17.26 -12.90 -8.05
CA LYS A 213 18.41 -13.81 -7.98
C LYS A 213 18.62 -14.36 -6.57
N ASN A 214 18.46 -13.53 -5.54
CA ASN A 214 18.59 -13.96 -4.16
C ASN A 214 17.48 -14.96 -3.78
N CYS A 215 16.24 -14.74 -4.24
CA CYS A 215 15.14 -15.67 -4.05
C CYS A 215 15.42 -17.01 -4.74
N LEU A 216 15.83 -16.99 -6.01
CA LEU A 216 16.15 -18.21 -6.77
C LEU A 216 17.23 -19.04 -6.08
N LYS A 217 18.29 -18.38 -5.63
CA LYS A 217 19.41 -19.04 -4.95
C LYS A 217 18.99 -19.63 -3.60
N ASN A 218 18.30 -18.86 -2.76
CA ASN A 218 18.05 -19.28 -1.37
C ASN A 218 16.83 -20.20 -1.21
N VAL A 219 15.82 -20.06 -2.08
CA VAL A 219 14.58 -20.84 -1.99
C VAL A 219 14.64 -22.08 -2.88
N TYR A 220 15.23 -21.95 -4.07
CA TYR A 220 15.21 -23.01 -5.10
C TYR A 220 16.58 -23.59 -5.42
N ASN A 221 17.67 -23.03 -4.87
CA ASN A 221 19.06 -23.40 -5.21
C ASN A 221 19.34 -23.31 -6.72
N LEU A 222 18.84 -22.23 -7.36
CA LEU A 222 19.02 -21.94 -8.78
C LEU A 222 19.81 -20.63 -8.98
N ASP A 223 20.69 -20.60 -9.98
CA ASP A 223 21.43 -19.40 -10.35
C ASP A 223 20.65 -18.49 -11.34
N GLU A 224 19.76 -19.08 -12.14
CA GLU A 224 18.98 -18.41 -13.18
C GLU A 224 17.53 -18.90 -13.19
N MET A 225 16.64 -18.10 -13.78
CA MET A 225 15.23 -18.44 -13.92
C MET A 225 15.05 -19.62 -14.89
N PRO A 226 14.30 -20.69 -14.53
CA PRO A 226 14.00 -21.78 -15.44
C PRO A 226 13.25 -21.30 -16.70
N LYS A 227 13.57 -21.90 -17.85
CA LYS A 227 12.87 -21.64 -19.12
C LYS A 227 11.51 -22.35 -19.23
N GLU A 228 11.26 -23.33 -18.38
CA GLU A 228 10.02 -24.11 -18.38
C GLU A 228 8.84 -23.25 -17.92
N LYS A 229 7.79 -23.20 -18.75
CA LYS A 229 6.54 -22.50 -18.41
C LYS A 229 5.89 -23.16 -17.19
N GLY A 230 5.47 -22.34 -16.23
CA GLY A 230 4.78 -22.82 -15.03
C GLY A 230 5.69 -23.27 -13.88
N SER A 231 7.02 -23.10 -14.01
CA SER A 231 7.94 -23.33 -12.89
C SER A 231 7.54 -22.50 -11.67
N SER A 232 7.48 -23.11 -10.48
CA SER A 232 7.23 -22.39 -9.22
C SER A 232 8.32 -21.34 -8.90
N ALA A 233 9.52 -21.50 -9.45
CA ALA A 233 10.58 -20.51 -9.35
C ALA A 233 10.20 -19.15 -9.99
N SER A 234 9.22 -19.12 -10.91
CA SER A 234 8.68 -17.88 -11.49
C SER A 234 8.09 -16.93 -10.44
N TYR A 235 7.66 -17.43 -9.28
CA TYR A 235 7.20 -16.60 -8.16
C TYR A 235 8.32 -15.79 -7.48
N CYS A 236 9.59 -16.09 -7.77
CA CYS A 236 10.70 -15.22 -7.37
C CYS A 236 10.78 -13.93 -8.18
N ASN A 237 10.21 -13.89 -9.39
CA ASN A 237 10.15 -12.68 -10.20
C ASN A 237 8.83 -11.94 -9.95
N PRO A 238 8.86 -10.72 -9.40
CA PRO A 238 7.67 -9.88 -9.22
C PRO A 238 6.86 -9.66 -10.50
N ASP A 239 7.52 -9.61 -11.66
CA ASP A 239 6.88 -9.30 -12.94
C ASP A 239 5.82 -10.35 -13.33
N THR A 240 5.95 -11.58 -12.83
CA THR A 240 4.93 -12.63 -13.00
C THR A 240 3.56 -12.16 -12.51
N TYR A 241 3.50 -11.45 -11.38
CA TYR A 241 2.27 -10.87 -10.86
C TYR A 241 1.84 -9.65 -11.67
N THR A 242 2.78 -8.77 -11.98
CA THR A 242 2.50 -7.52 -12.71
C THR A 242 1.89 -7.78 -14.09
N PHE A 243 2.43 -8.73 -14.86
CA PHE A 243 1.84 -9.14 -16.13
C PHE A 243 0.43 -9.72 -15.96
N ALA A 244 0.20 -10.52 -14.92
CA ALA A 244 -1.12 -11.07 -14.63
C ALA A 244 -2.13 -9.97 -14.28
N TYR A 245 -1.73 -8.97 -13.49
CA TYR A 245 -2.56 -7.82 -13.13
C TYR A 245 -2.91 -6.96 -14.34
N LEU A 246 -1.93 -6.59 -15.16
CA LEU A 246 -2.17 -5.85 -16.40
C LEU A 246 -3.09 -6.63 -17.35
N ARG A 247 -2.90 -7.93 -17.47
CA ARG A 247 -3.80 -8.79 -18.25
C ARG A 247 -5.26 -8.70 -17.76
N ILE A 248 -5.46 -8.79 -16.44
CA ILE A 248 -6.78 -8.68 -15.81
C ILE A 248 -7.41 -7.32 -16.14
N LEU A 249 -6.64 -6.24 -15.99
CA LEU A 249 -7.10 -4.86 -16.20
C LEU A 249 -7.47 -4.55 -17.65
N PHE A 250 -6.93 -5.26 -18.63
CA PHE A 250 -7.18 -5.03 -20.06
C PHE A 250 -7.90 -6.21 -20.75
N GLY A 251 -8.47 -7.13 -19.96
CA GLY A 251 -9.32 -8.21 -20.48
C GLY A 251 -8.63 -9.22 -21.40
N TYR A 252 -7.30 -9.36 -21.37
CA TYR A 252 -6.65 -10.39 -22.19
C TYR A 252 -6.79 -11.76 -21.53
N GLU A 253 -7.20 -12.80 -22.28
CA GLU A 253 -7.40 -14.14 -21.71
C GLU A 253 -6.09 -14.92 -21.62
N GLU A 254 -5.24 -14.80 -22.65
CA GLU A 254 -4.00 -15.56 -22.78
C GLU A 254 -2.74 -14.70 -22.56
N ILE A 255 -1.64 -15.37 -22.22
CA ILE A 255 -0.32 -14.71 -22.12
C ILE A 255 0.15 -14.43 -23.55
N ASN A 256 0.32 -13.15 -23.88
CA ASN A 256 0.94 -12.73 -25.12
C ASN A 256 2.40 -12.31 -24.88
N GLU A 257 3.34 -13.16 -25.29
CA GLU A 257 4.79 -12.93 -25.13
C GLU A 257 5.30 -11.70 -25.91
N THR A 258 4.53 -11.20 -26.89
CA THR A 258 4.88 -9.96 -27.60
C THR A 258 4.58 -8.69 -26.79
N LYS A 259 3.82 -8.81 -25.69
CA LYS A 259 3.49 -7.69 -24.78
C LYS A 259 4.48 -7.63 -23.62
N ASP A 260 5.75 -7.45 -23.96
CA ASP A 260 6.83 -7.32 -23.00
C ASP A 260 6.82 -5.95 -22.26
N ALA A 261 7.79 -5.71 -21.38
CA ALA A 261 7.90 -4.47 -20.63
C ALA A 261 7.97 -3.22 -21.53
N LYS A 262 8.63 -3.30 -22.70
CA LYS A 262 8.74 -2.18 -23.63
C LYS A 262 7.42 -1.91 -24.32
N TRP A 263 6.70 -2.97 -24.70
CA TRP A 263 5.37 -2.85 -25.28
C TRP A 263 4.42 -2.15 -24.31
N TRP A 264 4.39 -2.56 -23.03
CA TRP A 264 3.53 -1.94 -22.02
C TRP A 264 3.86 -0.48 -21.78
N LEU A 265 5.14 -0.12 -21.74
CA LEU A 265 5.57 1.27 -21.62
C LEU A 265 5.10 2.11 -22.81
N ASN A 266 5.26 1.60 -24.04
CA ASN A 266 4.80 2.27 -25.25
C ASN A 266 3.28 2.41 -25.29
N PHE A 267 2.56 1.35 -24.93
CA PHE A 267 1.11 1.35 -24.82
C PHE A 267 0.62 2.41 -23.84
N TRP A 268 1.19 2.45 -22.63
CA TRP A 268 0.86 3.43 -21.60
C TRP A 268 1.11 4.87 -22.09
N THR A 269 2.32 5.14 -22.56
CA THR A 269 2.72 6.48 -23.07
C THR A 269 1.80 6.98 -24.18
N THR A 270 1.31 6.07 -25.03
CA THR A 270 0.45 6.43 -26.17
C THR A 270 -1.01 6.62 -25.78
N ASN A 271 -1.50 5.88 -24.77
CA ASN A 271 -2.94 5.72 -24.54
C ASN A 271 -3.44 6.17 -23.17
N GLN A 272 -2.58 6.48 -22.19
CA GLN A 272 -2.99 6.74 -20.80
C GLN A 272 -4.13 7.76 -20.66
N ASP A 273 -4.10 8.84 -21.44
CA ASP A 273 -5.10 9.92 -21.38
C ASP A 273 -6.43 9.54 -22.04
N LYS A 274 -6.47 8.40 -22.75
CA LYS A 274 -7.65 7.87 -23.43
C LYS A 274 -8.24 6.66 -22.72
N LEU A 275 -7.62 6.19 -21.63
CA LEU A 275 -8.10 5.02 -20.91
C LEU A 275 -9.38 5.34 -20.15
N VAL A 276 -10.43 4.56 -20.41
CA VAL A 276 -11.72 4.67 -19.75
C VAL A 276 -12.07 3.33 -19.11
N TRP A 277 -12.60 3.37 -17.88
CA TRP A 277 -13.07 2.17 -17.19
C TRP A 277 -14.42 1.73 -17.76
N ASN A 278 -14.50 0.51 -18.28
CA ASN A 278 -15.73 -0.13 -18.68
C ASN A 278 -16.40 -0.78 -17.47
N ASN A 279 -17.49 -0.17 -16.98
CA ASN A 279 -18.22 -0.64 -15.80
C ASN A 279 -18.82 -2.03 -15.98
N ASP A 280 -19.22 -2.42 -17.18
CA ASP A 280 -19.88 -3.70 -17.43
C ASP A 280 -18.87 -4.85 -17.45
N LEU A 281 -17.70 -4.60 -18.06
CA LEU A 281 -16.65 -5.60 -18.21
C LEU A 281 -15.64 -5.62 -17.05
N GLY A 282 -15.53 -4.52 -16.29
CA GLY A 282 -14.57 -4.39 -15.20
C GLY A 282 -13.12 -4.32 -15.68
N ILE A 283 -12.87 -3.66 -16.81
CA ILE A 283 -11.57 -3.51 -17.47
C ILE A 283 -11.41 -2.10 -18.05
N TYR A 284 -10.19 -1.73 -18.43
CA TYR A 284 -9.89 -0.52 -19.19
C TYR A 284 -9.98 -0.75 -20.70
N GLU A 285 -10.54 0.24 -21.39
CA GLU A 285 -10.59 0.34 -22.84
C GLU A 285 -9.94 1.66 -23.30
N VAL A 286 -9.42 1.68 -24.53
CA VAL A 286 -8.94 2.92 -25.15
C VAL A 286 -10.13 3.57 -25.85
N SER A 287 -10.51 4.76 -25.40
CA SER A 287 -11.51 5.56 -26.11
C SER A 287 -11.00 5.98 -27.49
N GLU A 288 -11.87 5.89 -28.50
CA GLU A 288 -11.59 6.33 -29.88
C GLU A 288 -11.39 7.86 -29.97
#